data_AF-A0A850UE38-F1
#
_entry.id   AF-A0A850UE38-F1
#
_cell.length_a   1.000
_cell.length_b   1.000
_cell.length_c   1.000
_cell.angle_alpha   90.00
_cell.angle_beta   90.00
_cell.angle_gamma   90.00
#
_symmetry.space_group_name_H-M   'P 1'
#
loop_
_entity.id
_entity.type
_entity.pdbx_description
1 polymer ?
#
loop_
_entity_poly.entity_id
_entity_poly.type
_entity_poly.pdbx_seq_one_letter_code
_entity_poly.pdbx_strand_id
1 'polypeptide(L)' 'YKQNPEMFKQTARLWAHVYAGAPVSSPEYTKKIENLCAMGFDRNAVIVALSSKSWDVETATELLLSN' A
#
# COMPACT_ATOMS: atom_id res chain seq x y z
N TYR A 1 -4.31 13.35 3.23
CA TYR A 1 -5.63 13.89 2.84
C TYR A 1 -5.55 15.22 2.08
N LYS A 2 -4.78 16.23 2.53
CA LYS A 2 -4.62 17.51 1.79
C LYS A 2 -3.69 17.48 0.57
N GLN A 3 -2.80 16.48 0.45
CA GLN A 3 -1.76 16.47 -0.59
C GLN A 3 -2.05 15.58 -1.82
N ASN A 4 -2.92 14.56 -1.73
CA ASN A 4 -3.33 13.78 -2.91
C ASN A 4 -4.61 12.95 -2.63
N PRO A 5 -5.80 13.50 -2.91
CA PRO A 5 -7.08 12.80 -2.67
C PRO A 5 -7.26 11.57 -3.56
N GLU A 6 -6.67 11.56 -4.75
CA GLU A 6 -6.72 10.43 -5.69
C GLU A 6 -6.00 9.20 -5.13
N MET A 7 -4.78 9.37 -4.60
CA MET A 7 -4.06 8.28 -3.94
C MET A 7 -4.86 7.70 -2.77
N PHE A 8 -5.52 8.53 -1.97
CA PHE A 8 -6.31 8.04 -0.84
C PHE A 8 -7.50 7.20 -1.31
N LYS A 9 -8.17 7.61 -2.40
CA LYS A 9 -9.23 6.82 -3.05
C LYS A 9 -8.70 5.49 -3.57
N GLN A 10 -7.52 5.47 -4.19
CA GLN A 10 -6.89 4.23 -4.68
C GLN A 10 -6.50 3.30 -3.53
N THR A 11 -5.88 3.81 -2.47
CA THR A 11 -5.57 3.01 -1.28
C THR A 11 -6.86 2.45 -0.67
N ALA A 12 -7.90 3.28 -0.48
CA ALA A 12 -9.18 2.82 0.07
C ALA A 12 -9.84 1.75 -0.80
N ARG A 13 -9.79 1.88 -2.13
CA ARG A 13 -10.24 0.84 -3.07
C ARG A 13 -9.45 -0.45 -2.91
N LEU A 14 -8.14 -0.34 -2.67
CA LEU A 14 -7.28 -1.48 -2.45
C LEU A 14 -7.59 -2.19 -1.12
N TRP A 15 -7.85 -1.44 -0.05
CA TRP A 15 -8.39 -2.02 1.21
C TRP A 15 -9.73 -2.71 0.97
N ALA A 16 -10.64 -2.09 0.20
CA ALA A 16 -11.93 -2.71 -0.13
C ALA A 16 -11.76 -3.98 -0.97
N HIS A 17 -10.76 -4.05 -1.86
CA HIS A 17 -10.45 -5.27 -2.60
C HIS A 17 -9.92 -6.37 -1.66
N VAL A 18 -8.96 -6.03 -0.79
CA VAL A 18 -8.30 -6.99 0.11
C VAL A 18 -9.25 -7.51 1.20
N TYR A 19 -10.09 -6.64 1.78
CA TYR A 19 -10.95 -6.97 2.92
C TYR A 19 -12.40 -7.27 2.55
N ALA A 20 -12.93 -6.63 1.51
CA ALA A 20 -14.34 -6.74 1.12
C ALA A 20 -14.54 -7.43 -0.23
N GLY A 21 -13.48 -7.96 -0.85
CA GLY A 21 -13.57 -8.66 -2.13
C GLY A 21 -14.04 -7.78 -3.29
N ALA A 22 -13.91 -6.46 -3.20
CA ALA A 22 -14.25 -5.54 -4.28
C ALA A 22 -13.43 -5.88 -5.56
N PRO A 23 -13.86 -5.51 -6.78
CA PRO A 23 -13.07 -5.80 -7.99
C PRO A 23 -11.65 -5.21 -7.95
N VAL A 24 -10.71 -5.93 -8.58
CA VAL A 24 -9.25 -5.73 -8.42
C VAL A 24 -8.83 -4.28 -8.58
N SER A 25 -8.08 -3.80 -7.60
CA SER A 25 -7.42 -2.49 -7.66
C SER A 25 -6.14 -2.58 -8.50
N SER A 26 -5.65 -1.43 -8.96
CA SER A 26 -4.59 -1.32 -9.97
C SER A 26 -3.43 -2.30 -9.74
N PRO A 27 -3.06 -3.12 -10.74
CA PRO A 27 -2.08 -4.20 -10.58
C PRO A 27 -0.71 -3.71 -10.14
N GLU A 28 -0.35 -2.48 -10.45
CA GLU A 28 0.91 -1.85 -10.07
C GLU A 28 1.04 -1.68 -8.54
N TYR A 29 -0.05 -1.35 -7.86
CA TYR A 29 -0.08 -1.21 -6.41
C TYR A 29 0.00 -2.56 -5.71
N THR A 30 -0.75 -3.53 -6.21
CA THR A 30 -0.69 -4.91 -5.72
C THR A 30 0.72 -5.46 -5.83
N LYS A 31 1.40 -5.23 -6.97
CA LYS A 31 2.79 -5.67 -7.17
C LYS A 31 3.77 -5.05 -6.17
N LYS A 32 3.63 -3.75 -5.85
CA LYS A 32 4.46 -3.10 -4.82
C LYS A 32 4.24 -3.71 -3.44
N ILE A 33 2.98 -4.00 -3.09
CA ILE A 33 2.64 -4.63 -1.82
C ILE A 33 3.19 -6.05 -1.74
N GLU A 34 3.02 -6.84 -2.81
CA GLU A 34 3.55 -8.20 -2.89
C GLU A 34 5.07 -8.22 -2.79
N ASN A 35 5.77 -7.24 -3.38
CA ASN A 35 7.23 -7.15 -3.28
C ASN A 35 7.69 -7.00 -1.82
N LEU A 36 7.07 -6.10 -1.06
CA LEU A 36 7.40 -5.92 0.36
C LEU A 36 6.88 -7.06 1.23
N CYS A 37 5.72 -7.64 0.89
CA CYS A 37 5.20 -8.83 1.56
C CYS A 37 6.14 -10.03 1.36
N ALA A 38 6.76 -10.16 0.18
CA ALA A 38 7.74 -11.19 -0.12
C ALA A 38 9.04 -11.01 0.66
N MET A 39 9.36 -9.78 1.10
CA MET A 39 10.47 -9.51 2.02
C MET A 39 10.16 -9.92 3.48
N GLY A 40 8.93 -10.34 3.77
CA GLY A 40 8.50 -10.77 5.11
C GLY A 40 7.74 -9.71 5.90
N PHE A 41 7.44 -8.55 5.29
CA PHE A 41 6.63 -7.52 5.94
C PHE A 41 5.14 -7.88 5.91
N ASP A 42 4.43 -7.48 6.96
CA ASP A 42 2.98 -7.67 7.03
C ASP A 42 2.27 -6.84 5.96
N ARG A 43 1.32 -7.47 5.24
CA ARG A 43 0.60 -6.83 4.14
C ARG A 43 -0.12 -5.55 4.59
N ASN A 44 -0.71 -5.51 5.78
CA ASN A 44 -1.32 -4.29 6.29
C ASN A 44 -0.28 -3.21 6.57
N ALA A 45 0.81 -3.58 7.26
CA ALA A 45 1.89 -2.64 7.55
C ALA A 45 2.44 -2.03 6.26
N VAL A 46 2.66 -2.87 5.23
CA VAL A 46 3.09 -2.46 3.90
C VAL A 46 2.12 -1.48 3.25
N ILE A 47 0.81 -1.77 3.27
CA ILE A 47 -0.19 -0.88 2.68
C ILE A 47 -0.23 0.47 3.43
N VAL A 48 -0.11 0.46 4.76
CA VAL A 48 -0.07 1.69 5.57
C VAL A 48 1.20 2.49 5.29
N ALA A 49 2.36 1.84 5.23
CA ALA A 49 3.64 2.47 4.95
C ALA A 49 3.67 3.08 3.55
N LEU A 50 3.28 2.30 2.52
CA LEU A 50 3.15 2.77 1.14
C LEU A 50 2.15 3.93 1.05
N SER A 51 0.97 3.83 1.65
CA SER A 51 -0.01 4.91 1.60
C SER A 51 0.45 6.18 2.30
N SER A 52 1.33 6.07 3.29
CA SER A 52 1.92 7.21 4.01
C SER A 52 3.09 7.84 3.27
N LYS A 53 3.81 7.05 2.47
CA LYS A 53 4.96 7.45 1.66
C LYS A 53 4.64 7.60 0.17
N SER A 54 3.39 7.96 -0.17
CA SER A 54 3.00 8.22 -1.56
C SER A 54 3.25 7.04 -2.52
N TRP A 55 3.14 5.81 -2.03
CA TRP A 55 3.41 4.55 -2.73
C TRP A 55 4.86 4.40 -3.24
N ASP A 56 5.79 5.06 -2.57
CA ASP A 56 7.21 4.91 -2.78
C ASP A 56 7.74 3.68 -2.02
N VAL A 57 8.30 2.72 -2.75
CA VAL A 57 8.74 1.43 -2.16
C VAL A 57 9.96 1.65 -1.28
N GLU A 58 10.87 2.53 -1.67
CA GLU A 58 12.14 2.76 -0.97
C GLU A 58 11.86 3.35 0.42
N THR A 59 11.17 4.50 0.48
CA THR A 59 10.82 5.13 1.75
C THR A 59 9.78 4.36 2.56
N ALA A 60 8.90 3.58 1.93
CA ALA A 60 8.02 2.67 2.67
C ALA A 60 8.80 1.53 3.33
N THR A 61 9.82 0.98 2.66
CA THR A 61 10.71 -0.03 3.24
C THR A 61 11.48 0.54 4.41
N GLU A 62 12.05 1.75 4.26
CA GLU A 62 12.74 2.43 5.36
C GLU A 62 11.83 2.65 6.57
N LEU A 63 10.58 3.04 6.35
CA LEU A 63 9.58 3.20 7.41
C LEU A 63 9.29 1.87 8.11
N LEU A 64 9.12 0.79 7.35
CA LEU A 64 8.86 -0.56 7.86
C LEU A 64 10.05 -1.13 8.64
N LEU A 65 11.28 -0.77 8.25
CA LEU A 65 12.50 -1.15 8.98
C LEU A 65 12.71 -0.32 10.25
N SER A 66 12.15 0.89 10.30
CA SER A 66 12.25 1.82 11.44
C SER A 66 11.17 1.59 12.50
N ASN A 67 10.27 0.63 12.31
CA ASN A 67 9.10 0.37 13.15
C ASN A 67 9.10 -1.07 13.68
#